data_AF-A0A7S1S582-F1
#
_entry.id   AF-A0A7S1S582-F1
#
_cell.length_a   1.000
_cell.length_b   1.000
_cell.length_c   1.000
_cell.angle_alpha   90.00
_cell.angle_beta   90.00
_cell.angle_gamma   90.00
#
_symmetry.space_group_name_H-M   'P 1'
#
loop_
_entity.id
_entity.type
_entity.pdbx_description
1 polymer ?
#
loop_
_entity_poly.entity_id
_entity_poly.type
_entity_poly.pdbx_seq_one_letter_code
_entity_poly.pdbx_strand_id
1 'polypeptide(L)'
;IGGRDMYYVCSNLVKPLTEPGRMSYAELVGPSQLKWFVSHFWGKPVQHFVQTIRKHAGLVAGAEGWRGESYWVCTLSNNQWRVEEELGSRELGSSRWQDSSFYLALRSGCCRGTLMVVDEEVSPLTRAWCLFEVLQTRRLQLERQRGDFGGLLLGTPGGVLNSGRGGIDVAMAVAERVSSIDLEHAEASSASDLRMIHGLVNSDLGGFDAMNTFVRMAVCDALTKTKQYFEQEFSNLTCTLQASAGGRQPAGVPQLAEARQPAGDEDLEAGQKSIAKSVLRLQRFEWPQGGHIRLAMVWAVVLSVVFMPSLVLGT
;
A
#
# COMPACT_ATOMS: atom_id res chain seq x y z
N ILE A 1 7.74 -17.24 -12.19
CA ILE A 1 7.72 -17.54 -10.74
C ILE A 1 6.50 -16.81 -10.18
N GLY A 2 5.44 -17.52 -9.81
CA GLY A 2 4.23 -16.91 -9.26
C GLY A 2 4.56 -16.15 -7.98
N GLY A 3 4.02 -14.95 -7.83
CA GLY A 3 4.33 -14.09 -6.67
C GLY A 3 3.91 -14.73 -5.37
N ARG A 4 4.79 -14.70 -4.35
CA ARG A 4 4.44 -15.07 -2.97
C ARG A 4 3.38 -14.07 -2.48
N ASP A 5 2.20 -14.56 -2.13
CA ASP A 5 1.09 -13.76 -1.61
C ASP A 5 1.01 -13.86 -0.07
N MET A 6 -0.05 -13.30 0.54
CA MET A 6 -0.18 -13.34 1.98
C MET A 6 -0.60 -14.72 2.51
N TYR A 7 -1.24 -15.57 1.69
CA TYR A 7 -1.49 -16.97 2.05
C TYR A 7 -0.16 -17.73 2.19
N TYR A 8 0.78 -17.51 1.26
CA TYR A 8 2.13 -18.05 1.33
C TYR A 8 2.86 -17.57 2.59
N VAL A 9 2.85 -16.27 2.87
CA VAL A 9 3.50 -15.70 4.07
C VAL A 9 2.88 -16.26 5.35
N CYS A 10 1.56 -16.38 5.42
CA CYS A 10 0.88 -16.94 6.59
C CYS A 10 1.32 -18.39 6.84
N SER A 11 1.28 -19.23 5.80
CA SER A 11 1.55 -20.68 5.91
C SER A 11 3.03 -21.02 6.08
N ASN A 12 3.94 -20.28 5.44
CA ASN A 12 5.36 -20.63 5.39
C ASN A 12 6.23 -19.82 6.37
N LEU A 13 5.71 -18.72 6.94
CA LEU A 13 6.48 -17.86 7.84
C LEU A 13 5.74 -17.61 9.15
N VAL A 14 4.53 -17.02 9.10
CA VAL A 14 3.83 -16.62 10.33
C VAL A 14 3.49 -17.82 11.20
N LYS A 15 2.79 -18.83 10.66
CA LYS A 15 2.42 -20.02 11.44
C LYS A 15 3.65 -20.77 11.98
N PRO A 16 4.66 -21.14 11.17
CA PRO A 16 5.86 -21.81 11.70
C PRO A 16 6.58 -21.03 12.81
N LEU A 17 6.72 -19.71 12.67
CA LEU A 17 7.38 -18.89 13.68
C LEU A 17 6.58 -18.80 14.98
N THR A 18 5.25 -18.79 14.91
CA THR A 18 4.39 -18.67 16.09
C THR A 18 3.90 -20.00 16.65
N GLU A 19 4.25 -21.14 16.03
CA GLU A 19 3.85 -22.48 16.45
C GLU A 19 4.20 -22.79 17.92
N PRO A 20 5.41 -22.51 18.43
CA PRO A 20 5.77 -22.88 19.79
C PRO A 20 4.88 -22.23 20.86
N GLY A 21 4.37 -21.02 20.58
CA GLY A 21 3.53 -20.26 21.49
C GLY A 21 2.04 -20.24 21.13
N ARG A 22 1.67 -20.72 19.94
CA ARG A 22 0.32 -20.61 19.35
C ARG A 22 -0.29 -19.22 19.53
N MET A 23 0.50 -18.21 19.22
CA MET A 23 0.18 -16.78 19.37
C MET A 23 0.17 -16.06 18.02
N SER A 24 -0.25 -14.80 18.00
CA SER A 24 -0.07 -13.92 16.84
C SER A 24 1.41 -13.61 16.61
N TYR A 25 1.76 -13.18 15.39
CA TYR A 25 3.12 -12.73 15.11
C TYR A 25 3.46 -11.45 15.89
N ALA A 26 2.49 -10.55 16.06
CA ALA A 26 2.63 -9.33 16.83
C ALA A 26 2.99 -9.59 18.30
N GLU A 27 2.39 -10.61 18.93
CA GLU A 27 2.76 -11.04 20.29
C GLU A 27 4.18 -11.60 20.35
N LEU A 28 4.56 -12.41 19.36
CA LEU A 28 5.90 -13.02 19.30
C LEU A 28 7.02 -11.98 19.21
N VAL A 29 6.85 -10.94 18.37
CA VAL A 29 7.91 -9.96 18.10
C VAL A 29 7.86 -8.72 19.01
N GLY A 30 6.80 -8.57 19.80
CA GLY A 30 6.56 -7.44 20.67
C GLY A 30 5.54 -6.46 20.07
N PRO A 31 4.35 -6.31 20.68
CA PRO A 31 3.30 -5.47 20.15
C PRO A 31 3.65 -3.98 20.26
N SER A 32 3.06 -3.18 19.37
CA SER A 32 3.15 -1.71 19.38
C SER A 32 1.76 -1.10 19.38
N GLN A 33 1.62 0.13 19.88
CA GLN A 33 0.36 0.86 19.78
C GLN A 33 0.01 1.10 18.31
N LEU A 34 -1.22 0.73 17.93
CA LEU A 34 -1.74 0.89 16.57
C LEU A 34 -1.87 2.38 16.17
N LYS A 35 -1.39 2.72 14.97
CA LYS A 35 -1.63 4.00 14.31
C LYS A 35 -2.47 3.88 13.04
N TRP A 36 -2.22 2.89 12.20
CA TRP A 36 -2.94 2.70 10.93
C TRP A 36 -3.50 1.29 10.80
N PHE A 37 -4.78 1.19 10.44
CA PHE A 37 -5.38 -0.07 10.09
C PHE A 37 -5.15 -0.38 8.61
N VAL A 38 -4.80 -1.62 8.27
CA VAL A 38 -4.57 -2.02 6.89
C VAL A 38 -5.65 -3.00 6.41
N SER A 39 -6.42 -2.56 5.42
CA SER A 39 -7.38 -3.39 4.69
C SER A 39 -6.72 -3.93 3.42
N HIS A 40 -6.75 -5.24 3.17
CA HIS A 40 -6.10 -5.82 1.99
C HIS A 40 -6.66 -7.21 1.59
N PHE A 41 -6.48 -7.56 0.32
CA PHE A 41 -6.70 -8.92 -0.15
C PHE A 41 -5.42 -9.76 -0.06
N TRP A 42 -5.53 -10.96 0.51
CA TRP A 42 -4.41 -11.87 0.72
C TRP A 42 -3.83 -12.48 -0.56
N GLY A 43 -4.62 -12.60 -1.63
CA GLY A 43 -4.19 -13.25 -2.87
C GLY A 43 -3.35 -12.38 -3.80
N LYS A 44 -2.98 -11.15 -3.38
CA LYS A 44 -2.09 -10.28 -4.15
C LYS A 44 -0.63 -10.48 -3.72
N PRO A 45 0.34 -10.27 -4.62
CA PRO A 45 1.76 -10.44 -4.31
C PRO A 45 2.17 -9.61 -3.09
N VAL A 46 2.91 -10.20 -2.16
CA VAL A 46 3.32 -9.51 -0.92
C VAL A 46 4.22 -8.31 -1.21
N GLN A 47 4.96 -8.33 -2.33
CA GLN A 47 5.75 -7.20 -2.77
C GLN A 47 4.89 -5.95 -2.99
N HIS A 48 3.71 -6.12 -3.60
CA HIS A 48 2.75 -5.04 -3.82
C HIS A 48 2.33 -4.44 -2.48
N PHE A 49 1.93 -5.30 -1.54
CA PHE A 49 1.58 -4.91 -0.17
C PHE A 49 2.71 -4.13 0.51
N VAL A 50 3.93 -4.65 0.53
CA VAL A 50 5.09 -4.03 1.19
C VAL A 50 5.43 -2.67 0.57
N GLN A 51 5.41 -2.57 -0.76
CA GLN A 51 5.69 -1.32 -1.44
C GLN A 51 4.64 -0.26 -1.09
N THR A 52 3.36 -0.64 -1.06
CA THR A 52 2.28 0.26 -0.64
C THR A 52 2.46 0.77 0.80
N ILE A 53 2.74 -0.12 1.76
CA ILE A 53 2.98 0.28 3.16
C ILE A 53 4.17 1.25 3.25
N ARG A 54 5.26 0.98 2.52
CA ARG A 54 6.44 1.86 2.51
C ARG A 54 6.13 3.24 1.94
N LYS A 55 5.37 3.32 0.85
CA LYS A 55 4.95 4.60 0.26
C LYS A 55 4.07 5.39 1.21
N HIS A 56 3.13 4.72 1.86
CA HIS A 56 2.27 5.35 2.85
C HIS A 56 3.06 5.84 4.09
N ALA A 57 3.95 5.00 4.64
CA ALA A 57 4.79 5.40 5.77
C ALA A 57 5.69 6.61 5.44
N GLY A 58 6.28 6.63 4.24
CA GLY A 58 7.06 7.76 3.75
C GLY A 58 6.23 9.03 3.53
N LEU A 59 4.95 8.90 3.14
CA LEU A 59 4.03 10.02 3.02
C LEU A 59 3.70 10.63 4.40
N VAL A 60 3.34 9.81 5.39
CA VAL A 60 2.81 10.31 6.67
C VAL A 60 3.91 10.70 7.68
N ALA A 61 5.12 10.16 7.54
CA ALA A 61 6.20 10.40 8.49
C ALA A 61 7.53 10.86 7.86
N GLY A 62 7.56 11.06 6.53
CA GLY A 62 8.78 11.45 5.82
C GLY A 62 9.84 10.33 5.75
N ALA A 63 11.02 10.66 5.24
CA ALA A 63 12.08 9.69 4.96
C ALA A 63 12.68 9.03 6.22
N GLU A 64 12.69 9.72 7.35
CA GLU A 64 13.31 9.25 8.60
C GLU A 64 12.29 8.88 9.69
N GLY A 65 11.07 9.41 9.62
CA GLY A 65 10.05 9.21 10.65
C GLY A 65 9.25 7.92 10.52
N TRP A 66 9.39 7.16 9.43
CA TRP A 66 8.62 5.93 9.19
C TRP A 66 8.75 4.88 10.30
N ARG A 67 9.86 4.90 11.07
CA ARG A 67 10.10 4.01 12.22
C ARG A 67 9.10 4.24 13.36
N GLY A 68 8.51 5.43 13.42
CA GLY A 68 7.48 5.75 14.40
C GLY A 68 6.10 5.20 14.02
N GLU A 69 5.89 4.77 12.78
CA GLU A 69 4.57 4.35 12.28
C GLU A 69 4.35 2.85 12.49
N SER A 70 3.10 2.51 12.84
CA SER A 70 2.68 1.14 13.16
C SER A 70 1.40 0.79 12.41
N TYR A 71 1.36 -0.44 11.92
CA TYR A 71 0.29 -0.93 11.07
C TYR A 71 -0.32 -2.18 11.69
N TRP A 72 -1.64 -2.19 11.84
CA TRP A 72 -2.37 -3.43 12.12
C TRP A 72 -2.65 -4.13 10.80
N VAL A 73 -2.21 -5.38 10.69
CA VAL A 73 -2.31 -6.19 9.49
C VAL A 73 -2.84 -7.55 9.91
N CYS A 74 -4.02 -7.95 9.43
CA CYS A 74 -4.74 -9.11 9.96
C CYS A 74 -3.89 -10.40 9.99
N THR A 75 -3.03 -10.65 9.01
CA THR A 75 -2.14 -11.82 8.99
C THR A 75 -1.12 -11.83 10.13
N LEU A 76 -0.66 -10.66 10.57
CA LEU A 76 0.38 -10.53 11.59
C LEU A 76 -0.20 -10.29 12.99
N SER A 77 -1.32 -9.58 13.05
CA SER A 77 -1.95 -9.13 14.29
C SER A 77 -2.91 -10.15 14.87
N ASN A 78 -3.61 -10.93 14.04
CA ASN A 78 -4.52 -11.97 14.53
C ASN A 78 -3.74 -13.23 14.87
N ASN A 79 -4.17 -13.93 15.92
CA ASN A 79 -3.70 -15.27 16.19
C ASN A 79 -4.19 -16.26 15.11
N GLN A 80 -3.30 -16.58 14.16
CA GLN A 80 -3.60 -17.48 13.04
C GLN A 80 -3.89 -18.94 13.45
N TRP A 81 -3.65 -19.29 14.72
CA TRP A 81 -3.99 -20.59 15.30
C TRP A 81 -5.41 -20.63 15.87
N ARG A 82 -6.02 -19.46 16.10
CA ARG A 82 -7.31 -19.26 16.75
C ARG A 82 -8.13 -18.19 16.02
N VAL A 83 -8.07 -18.21 14.69
CA VAL A 83 -8.67 -17.14 13.86
C VAL A 83 -10.17 -16.99 14.12
N GLU A 84 -10.87 -18.08 14.42
CA GLU A 84 -12.29 -18.00 14.76
C GLU A 84 -12.54 -17.12 15.99
N GLU A 85 -11.73 -17.25 17.05
CA GLU A 85 -11.81 -16.40 18.24
C GLU A 85 -11.58 -14.92 17.88
N GLU A 86 -10.62 -14.65 16.98
CA GLU A 86 -10.29 -13.31 16.48
C GLU A 86 -11.41 -12.68 15.65
N LEU A 87 -12.25 -13.48 15.00
CA LEU A 87 -13.42 -13.03 14.25
C LEU A 87 -14.66 -12.84 15.14
N GLY A 88 -14.53 -13.11 16.44
CA GLY A 88 -15.62 -13.05 17.43
C GLY A 88 -16.43 -14.34 17.48
N SER A 89 -15.79 -15.50 17.68
CA SER A 89 -16.42 -16.83 17.62
C SER A 89 -17.59 -17.05 18.58
N ARG A 90 -18.56 -17.85 18.10
CA ARG A 90 -19.88 -18.25 18.64
C ARG A 90 -19.92 -19.21 19.82
N GLU A 91 -18.80 -19.52 20.48
CA GLU A 91 -18.71 -20.67 21.39
C GLU A 91 -19.53 -20.57 22.70
N LEU A 92 -20.21 -19.45 22.99
CA LEU A 92 -21.06 -19.36 24.18
C LEU A 92 -22.36 -18.55 23.96
N GLY A 93 -22.99 -18.70 22.78
CA GLY A 93 -24.35 -18.21 22.53
C GLY A 93 -24.55 -16.69 22.51
N SER A 94 -23.47 -15.89 22.61
CA SER A 94 -23.52 -14.42 22.65
C SER A 94 -22.38 -13.77 21.87
N SER A 95 -22.09 -14.25 20.66
CA SER A 95 -20.94 -13.75 19.93
C SER A 95 -21.28 -12.60 19.02
N ARG A 96 -20.53 -11.52 19.25
CA ARG A 96 -20.76 -10.21 18.68
C ARG A 96 -19.56 -9.90 17.78
N TRP A 97 -19.84 -9.48 16.55
CA TRP A 97 -18.82 -9.01 15.62
C TRP A 97 -18.00 -7.84 16.19
N GLN A 98 -18.53 -7.12 17.18
CA GLN A 98 -17.83 -6.09 17.95
C GLN A 98 -16.67 -6.65 18.79
N ASP A 99 -16.67 -7.94 19.09
CA ASP A 99 -15.59 -8.58 19.84
C ASP A 99 -14.45 -9.03 18.89
N SER A 100 -14.64 -8.90 17.56
CA SER A 100 -13.58 -9.21 16.59
C SER A 100 -12.39 -8.26 16.72
N SER A 101 -11.18 -8.77 16.52
CA SER A 101 -9.96 -7.97 16.55
C SER A 101 -9.93 -6.90 15.45
N PHE A 102 -10.63 -7.13 14.34
CA PHE A 102 -10.89 -6.12 13.30
C PHE A 102 -11.61 -4.90 13.84
N TYR A 103 -12.74 -5.12 14.54
CA TYR A 103 -13.51 -4.05 15.15
C TYR A 103 -12.69 -3.34 16.23
N LEU A 104 -12.09 -4.11 17.15
CA LEU A 104 -11.33 -3.56 18.28
C LEU A 104 -10.15 -2.72 17.80
N ALA A 105 -9.43 -3.15 16.77
CA ALA A 105 -8.32 -2.41 16.19
C ALA A 105 -8.78 -1.07 15.58
N LEU A 106 -9.78 -1.10 14.70
CA LEU A 106 -10.33 0.11 14.08
C LEU A 106 -10.89 1.09 15.12
N ARG A 107 -11.56 0.57 16.15
CA ARG A 107 -12.27 1.36 17.17
C ARG A 107 -11.41 1.71 18.38
N SER A 108 -10.12 1.37 18.38
CA SER A 108 -9.17 1.51 19.50
C SER A 108 -8.91 2.93 20.02
N GLY A 109 -9.52 3.97 19.45
CA GLY A 109 -9.22 5.36 19.78
C GLY A 109 -7.97 5.88 19.07
N CYS A 110 -6.91 5.08 19.01
CA CYS A 110 -5.58 5.45 18.50
C CYS A 110 -5.43 5.31 16.98
N CYS A 111 -6.35 4.59 16.33
CA CYS A 111 -6.34 4.44 14.87
C CYS A 111 -6.59 5.80 14.19
N ARG A 112 -5.65 6.20 13.32
CA ARG A 112 -5.64 7.46 12.58
C ARG A 112 -6.37 7.36 11.25
N GLY A 113 -6.62 6.16 10.74
CA GLY A 113 -7.24 5.94 9.44
C GLY A 113 -7.06 4.51 8.94
N THR A 114 -7.72 4.22 7.83
CA THR A 114 -7.67 2.92 7.17
C THR A 114 -6.92 3.06 5.85
N LEU A 115 -5.80 2.36 5.72
CA LEU A 115 -5.10 2.19 4.46
C LEU A 115 -5.61 0.92 3.78
N MET A 116 -6.38 1.08 2.71
CA MET A 116 -6.74 -0.02 1.83
C MET A 116 -5.66 -0.20 0.77
N VAL A 117 -5.01 -1.36 0.75
CA VAL A 117 -4.05 -1.74 -0.30
C VAL A 117 -4.85 -2.20 -1.51
N VAL A 118 -5.04 -1.31 -2.48
CA VAL A 118 -5.81 -1.57 -3.70
C VAL A 118 -4.89 -1.89 -4.88
N ASP A 119 -5.38 -2.79 -5.73
CA ASP A 119 -4.82 -3.11 -7.04
C ASP A 119 -5.75 -2.60 -8.16
N GLU A 120 -5.35 -2.78 -9.42
CA GLU A 120 -6.13 -2.30 -10.57
C GLU A 120 -7.54 -2.93 -10.65
N GLU A 121 -7.72 -4.15 -10.12
CA GLU A 121 -9.02 -4.83 -10.07
C GLU A 121 -9.84 -4.51 -8.82
N VAL A 122 -9.32 -3.62 -7.95
CA VAL A 122 -9.89 -3.27 -6.65
C VAL A 122 -10.34 -4.48 -5.84
N SER A 123 -9.56 -5.57 -5.91
CA SER A 123 -9.92 -6.86 -5.31
C SER A 123 -10.26 -6.84 -3.81
N PRO A 124 -9.74 -5.91 -2.96
CA PRO A 124 -10.25 -5.82 -1.59
C PRO A 124 -11.74 -5.51 -1.52
N LEU A 125 -12.29 -4.71 -2.43
CA LEU A 125 -13.70 -4.32 -2.43
C LEU A 125 -14.66 -5.46 -2.82
N THR A 126 -14.13 -6.57 -3.35
CA THR A 126 -14.93 -7.78 -3.61
C THR A 126 -14.92 -8.75 -2.43
N ARG A 127 -14.37 -8.37 -1.26
CA ARG A 127 -14.24 -9.24 -0.09
C ARG A 127 -15.09 -8.72 1.07
N ALA A 128 -15.95 -9.59 1.63
CA ALA A 128 -16.87 -9.19 2.69
C ALA A 128 -16.14 -8.62 3.93
N TRP A 129 -15.04 -9.23 4.37
CA TRP A 129 -14.28 -8.70 5.51
C TRP A 129 -13.67 -7.31 5.24
N CYS A 130 -13.19 -7.05 4.02
CA CYS A 130 -12.76 -5.69 3.65
C CYS A 130 -13.94 -4.72 3.58
N LEU A 131 -15.13 -5.17 3.15
CA LEU A 131 -16.34 -4.38 3.19
C LEU A 131 -16.73 -3.99 4.63
N PHE A 132 -16.61 -4.92 5.58
CA PHE A 132 -16.79 -4.65 7.00
C PHE A 132 -15.82 -3.56 7.49
N GLU A 133 -14.56 -3.63 7.10
CA GLU A 133 -13.53 -2.63 7.45
C GLU A 133 -13.87 -1.24 6.86
N VAL A 134 -14.35 -1.19 5.61
CA VAL A 134 -14.85 0.05 4.98
C VAL A 134 -16.06 0.60 5.73
N LEU A 135 -16.99 -0.26 6.14
CA LEU A 135 -18.19 0.16 6.89
C LEU A 135 -17.79 0.79 8.22
N GLN A 136 -16.91 0.13 8.99
CA GLN A 136 -16.42 0.70 10.26
C GLN A 136 -15.63 1.99 10.05
N THR A 137 -14.85 2.08 8.97
CA THR A 137 -14.13 3.31 8.59
C THR A 137 -15.10 4.46 8.31
N ARG A 138 -16.17 4.20 7.53
CA ARG A 138 -17.23 5.16 7.25
C ARG A 138 -17.93 5.62 8.53
N ARG A 139 -18.31 4.68 9.40
CA ARG A 139 -18.94 4.98 10.69
C ARG A 139 -18.05 5.88 11.55
N LEU A 140 -16.76 5.55 11.69
CA LEU A 140 -15.81 6.37 12.43
C LEU A 140 -15.67 7.78 11.86
N GLN A 141 -15.69 7.91 10.53
CA GLN A 141 -15.60 9.21 9.85
C GLN A 141 -16.86 10.07 10.06
N LEU A 142 -18.03 9.47 10.26
CA LEU A 142 -19.27 10.16 10.60
C LEU A 142 -19.35 10.52 12.09
N GLU A 143 -18.85 9.64 12.97
CA GLU A 143 -18.88 9.82 14.42
C GLU A 143 -17.86 10.84 14.94
N ARG A 144 -16.66 10.88 14.35
CA ARG A 144 -15.57 11.77 14.79
C ARG A 144 -15.72 13.15 14.15
N GLN A 145 -15.52 14.20 14.94
CA GLN A 145 -15.44 15.58 14.43
C GLN A 145 -14.35 15.66 13.34
N ARG A 146 -14.61 16.45 12.29
CA ARG A 146 -13.72 16.62 11.14
C ARG A 146 -12.30 16.99 11.61
N GLY A 147 -11.34 16.07 11.53
CA GLY A 147 -9.91 16.37 11.77
C GLY A 147 -9.05 15.22 12.27
N ASP A 148 -9.57 14.39 13.19
CA ASP A 148 -8.72 13.43 13.93
C ASP A 148 -8.59 12.04 13.29
N PHE A 149 -9.41 11.76 12.29
CA PHE A 149 -9.43 10.49 11.56
C PHE A 149 -9.35 10.74 10.06
N GLY A 150 -8.31 10.20 9.43
CA GLY A 150 -7.99 10.34 8.01
C GLY A 150 -8.89 9.55 7.06
N GLY A 151 -9.87 8.80 7.58
CA GLY A 151 -10.85 8.08 6.77
C GLY A 151 -10.23 6.92 5.99
N LEU A 152 -10.75 6.69 4.78
CA LEU A 152 -10.29 5.66 3.85
C LEU A 152 -9.21 6.21 2.90
N LEU A 153 -8.02 5.64 2.97
CA LEU A 153 -6.89 5.93 2.08
C LEU A 153 -6.64 4.75 1.14
N LEU A 154 -6.50 5.04 -0.15
CA LEU A 154 -6.26 4.07 -1.21
C LEU A 154 -4.76 4.02 -1.52
N GLY A 155 -4.12 2.94 -1.10
CA GLY A 155 -2.69 2.73 -1.27
C GLY A 155 -2.37 1.80 -2.43
N THR A 156 -1.40 2.20 -3.23
CA THR A 156 -0.81 1.44 -4.34
C THR A 156 0.72 1.43 -4.21
N PRO A 157 1.45 0.57 -4.95
CA PRO A 157 2.91 0.63 -4.98
C PRO A 157 3.46 1.95 -5.54
N GLY A 158 2.68 2.64 -6.38
CA GLY A 158 3.00 3.97 -6.88
C GLY A 158 2.86 5.05 -5.82
N GLY A 159 1.99 4.84 -4.83
CA GLY A 159 1.76 5.75 -3.72
C GLY A 159 0.31 5.73 -3.22
N VAL A 160 -0.05 6.72 -2.39
CA VAL A 160 -1.39 6.87 -1.83
C VAL A 160 -2.20 7.82 -2.71
N LEU A 161 -3.23 7.30 -3.37
CA LEU A 161 -4.02 8.06 -4.35
C LEU A 161 -4.67 9.31 -3.73
N ASN A 162 -5.13 9.22 -2.48
CA ASN A 162 -5.72 10.33 -1.73
C ASN A 162 -4.76 11.50 -1.43
N SER A 163 -3.46 11.36 -1.75
CA SER A 163 -2.47 12.43 -1.65
C SER A 163 -2.08 13.02 -3.01
N GLY A 164 -2.70 12.55 -4.10
CA GLY A 164 -2.29 12.83 -5.48
C GLY A 164 -1.00 12.13 -5.90
N ARG A 165 -0.30 11.47 -4.96
CA ARG A 165 0.91 10.69 -5.23
C ARG A 165 0.52 9.25 -5.54
N GLY A 166 0.24 8.98 -6.80
CA GLY A 166 -0.06 7.66 -7.35
C GLY A 166 0.23 7.63 -8.84
N GLY A 167 0.36 6.43 -9.41
CA GLY A 167 0.41 6.31 -10.88
C GLY A 167 -0.94 6.70 -11.46
N ILE A 168 -0.96 7.63 -12.43
CA ILE A 168 -2.21 8.10 -13.05
C ILE A 168 -2.97 6.94 -13.69
N ASP A 169 -2.26 6.02 -14.37
CA ASP A 169 -2.86 4.84 -15.00
C ASP A 169 -3.58 3.95 -13.98
N VAL A 170 -2.94 3.73 -12.81
CA VAL A 170 -3.53 2.94 -11.72
C VAL A 170 -4.74 3.66 -11.13
N ALA A 171 -4.67 4.98 -10.94
CA ALA A 171 -5.78 5.76 -10.44
C ALA A 171 -6.99 5.70 -11.39
N MET A 172 -6.75 5.76 -12.70
CA MET A 172 -7.78 5.62 -13.73
C MET A 172 -8.38 4.22 -13.75
N ALA A 173 -7.55 3.16 -13.69
CA ALA A 173 -8.03 1.78 -13.63
C ALA A 173 -8.90 1.52 -12.38
N VAL A 174 -8.46 1.99 -11.22
CA VAL A 174 -9.22 1.91 -9.96
C VAL A 174 -10.56 2.63 -10.09
N ALA A 175 -10.59 3.82 -10.70
CA ALA A 175 -11.81 4.58 -10.86
C ALA A 175 -12.80 3.94 -11.83
N GLU A 176 -12.32 3.44 -12.97
CA GLU A 176 -13.13 2.68 -13.93
C GLU A 176 -13.74 1.46 -13.24
N ARG A 177 -12.95 0.71 -12.47
CA ARG A 177 -13.45 -0.47 -11.77
C ARG A 177 -14.45 -0.12 -10.68
N VAL A 178 -14.20 0.93 -9.89
CA VAL A 178 -15.12 1.37 -8.81
C VAL A 178 -16.41 1.98 -9.36
N SER A 179 -16.40 2.51 -10.58
CA SER A 179 -17.63 3.00 -11.22
C SER A 179 -18.64 1.89 -11.50
N SER A 180 -18.15 0.66 -11.72
CA SER A 180 -18.96 -0.52 -12.09
C SER A 180 -19.12 -1.54 -10.96
N ILE A 181 -18.27 -1.49 -9.93
CA ILE A 181 -18.38 -2.41 -8.80
C ILE A 181 -19.65 -2.11 -7.99
N ASP A 182 -20.26 -3.17 -7.51
CA ASP A 182 -21.32 -3.14 -6.52
C ASP A 182 -20.90 -3.99 -5.33
N LEU A 183 -20.76 -3.33 -4.19
CA LEU A 183 -20.31 -3.94 -2.94
C LEU A 183 -21.28 -5.03 -2.42
N GLU A 184 -22.53 -5.06 -2.88
CA GLU A 184 -23.48 -6.14 -2.57
C GLU A 184 -23.04 -7.50 -3.14
N HIS A 185 -22.18 -7.52 -4.16
CA HIS A 185 -21.63 -8.75 -4.73
C HIS A 185 -20.32 -9.20 -4.07
N ALA A 186 -19.95 -8.63 -2.90
CA ALA A 186 -18.76 -9.07 -2.19
C ALA A 186 -18.86 -10.54 -1.74
N GLU A 187 -17.71 -11.23 -1.71
CA GLU A 187 -17.61 -12.66 -1.43
C GLU A 187 -16.87 -12.95 -0.12
N ALA A 188 -17.21 -14.08 0.51
CA ALA A 188 -16.51 -14.61 1.67
C ALA A 188 -16.39 -16.14 1.60
N SER A 189 -15.32 -16.68 2.16
CA SER A 189 -15.14 -18.13 2.30
C SER A 189 -16.11 -18.74 3.32
N SER A 190 -16.60 -17.93 4.27
CA SER A 190 -17.61 -18.31 5.26
C SER A 190 -18.95 -17.66 4.89
N ALA A 191 -19.96 -18.49 4.62
CA ALA A 191 -21.32 -18.01 4.38
C ALA A 191 -21.95 -17.35 5.62
N SER A 192 -21.49 -17.71 6.82
CA SER A 192 -21.92 -17.07 8.06
C SER A 192 -21.42 -15.63 8.14
N ASP A 193 -20.14 -15.41 7.83
CA ASP A 193 -19.53 -14.08 7.84
C ASP A 193 -20.20 -13.19 6.80
N LEU A 194 -20.44 -13.73 5.59
CA LEU A 194 -21.13 -13.01 4.53
C LEU A 194 -22.50 -12.50 4.98
N ARG A 195 -23.34 -13.40 5.54
CA ARG A 195 -24.67 -13.01 6.05
C ARG A 195 -24.59 -11.99 7.16
N MET A 196 -23.64 -12.16 8.09
CA MET A 196 -23.44 -11.21 9.20
C MET A 196 -23.07 -9.83 8.65
N ILE A 197 -22.08 -9.74 7.78
CA ILE A 197 -21.58 -8.48 7.23
C ILE A 197 -22.64 -7.80 6.36
N HIS A 198 -23.34 -8.55 5.50
CA HIS A 198 -24.45 -8.01 4.72
C HIS A 198 -25.57 -7.49 5.62
N GLY A 199 -25.89 -8.21 6.70
CA GLY A 199 -26.84 -7.75 7.71
C GLY A 199 -26.40 -6.43 8.37
N LEU A 200 -25.10 -6.26 8.64
CA LEU A 200 -24.56 -5.01 9.18
C LEU A 200 -24.61 -3.85 8.21
N VAL A 201 -24.36 -4.10 6.92
CA VAL A 201 -24.47 -3.07 5.89
C VAL A 201 -25.93 -2.68 5.71
N ASN A 202 -26.84 -3.65 5.56
CA ASN A 202 -28.28 -3.41 5.38
C ASN A 202 -28.95 -2.70 6.57
N SER A 203 -28.44 -2.90 7.78
CA SER A 203 -28.91 -2.19 8.98
C SER A 203 -28.30 -0.80 9.15
N ASP A 204 -27.27 -0.45 8.38
CA ASP A 204 -26.68 0.88 8.37
C ASP A 204 -27.53 1.88 7.56
N LEU A 205 -27.47 3.16 7.90
CA LEU A 205 -28.26 4.18 7.21
C LEU A 205 -27.85 4.28 5.74
N GLY A 206 -28.78 3.86 4.86
CA GLY A 206 -28.62 3.87 3.42
C GLY A 206 -27.98 2.60 2.82
N GLY A 207 -27.72 1.57 3.64
CA GLY A 207 -27.36 0.24 3.14
C GLY A 207 -26.15 0.19 2.22
N PHE A 208 -26.21 -0.73 1.24
CA PHE A 208 -25.19 -0.87 0.20
C PHE A 208 -25.08 0.36 -0.70
N ASP A 209 -26.17 1.07 -0.97
CA ASP A 209 -26.14 2.30 -1.77
C ASP A 209 -25.25 3.38 -1.15
N ALA A 210 -25.37 3.57 0.17
CA ALA A 210 -24.55 4.54 0.89
C ALA A 210 -23.08 4.11 0.99
N MET A 211 -22.81 2.80 1.07
CA MET A 211 -21.46 2.24 1.03
C MET A 211 -20.81 2.40 -0.35
N ASN A 212 -21.54 2.05 -1.42
CA ASN A 212 -21.13 2.26 -2.81
C ASN A 212 -20.83 3.74 -3.06
N THR A 213 -21.72 4.64 -2.61
CA THR A 213 -21.53 6.09 -2.71
C THR A 213 -20.29 6.55 -1.94
N PHE A 214 -20.08 6.07 -0.72
CA PHE A 214 -18.90 6.42 0.08
C PHE A 214 -17.58 6.05 -0.61
N VAL A 215 -17.48 4.82 -1.13
CA VAL A 215 -16.27 4.37 -1.83
C VAL A 215 -16.06 5.15 -3.13
N ARG A 216 -17.11 5.36 -3.92
CA ARG A 216 -17.05 6.17 -5.16
C ARG A 216 -16.59 7.60 -4.87
N MET A 217 -17.13 8.24 -3.83
CA MET A 217 -16.69 9.57 -3.42
C MET A 217 -15.22 9.59 -3.00
N ALA A 218 -14.75 8.61 -2.21
CA ALA A 218 -13.35 8.51 -1.82
C ALA A 218 -12.41 8.38 -3.04
N VAL A 219 -12.82 7.62 -4.07
CA VAL A 219 -12.08 7.47 -5.33
C VAL A 219 -12.14 8.75 -6.17
N CYS A 220 -13.29 9.40 -6.28
CA CYS A 220 -13.44 10.69 -6.98
C CYS A 220 -12.53 11.77 -6.36
N ASP A 221 -12.47 11.84 -5.03
CA ASP A 221 -11.58 12.76 -4.32
C ASP A 221 -10.10 12.45 -4.60
N ALA A 222 -9.73 11.17 -4.62
CA ALA A 222 -8.38 10.72 -4.94
C ALA A 222 -7.98 11.04 -6.39
N LEU A 223 -8.89 10.85 -7.36
CA LEU A 223 -8.70 11.22 -8.75
C LEU A 223 -8.50 12.73 -8.91
N THR A 224 -9.33 13.53 -8.24
CA THR A 224 -9.24 14.99 -8.29
C THR A 224 -7.87 15.45 -7.80
N LYS A 225 -7.37 14.89 -6.70
CA LYS A 225 -6.03 15.20 -6.19
C LYS A 225 -4.91 14.72 -7.12
N THR A 226 -5.08 13.55 -7.73
CA THR A 226 -4.09 13.00 -8.69
C THR A 226 -3.99 13.89 -9.92
N LYS A 227 -5.14 14.34 -10.46
CA LYS A 227 -5.20 15.30 -11.56
C LYS A 227 -4.48 16.61 -11.20
N GLN A 228 -4.82 17.21 -10.06
CA GLN A 228 -4.20 18.46 -9.60
C GLN A 228 -2.68 18.34 -9.46
N TYR A 229 -2.21 17.24 -8.86
CA TYR A 229 -0.78 16.98 -8.70
C TYR A 229 -0.09 16.81 -10.07
N PHE A 230 -0.70 16.07 -11.00
CA PHE A 230 -0.16 15.88 -12.34
C PHE A 230 -0.09 17.20 -13.13
N GLU A 231 -1.15 18.01 -13.12
CA GLU A 231 -1.18 19.32 -13.78
C GLU A 231 -0.10 20.26 -13.23
N GLN A 232 0.12 20.22 -11.90
CA GLN A 232 1.18 20.98 -11.25
C GLN A 232 2.57 20.53 -11.71
N GLU A 233 2.87 19.23 -11.67
CA GLU A 233 4.17 18.70 -12.08
C GLU A 233 4.44 18.94 -13.58
N PHE A 234 3.41 18.80 -14.42
CA PHE A 234 3.51 19.07 -15.84
C PHE A 234 3.84 20.55 -16.11
N SER A 235 3.18 21.46 -15.39
CA SER A 235 3.45 22.89 -15.48
C SER A 235 4.88 23.22 -15.02
N ASN A 236 5.32 22.66 -13.90
CA ASN A 236 6.68 22.83 -13.37
C ASN A 236 7.74 22.36 -14.38
N LEU A 237 7.54 21.20 -15.00
CA LEU A 237 8.45 20.66 -16.00
C LEU A 237 8.50 21.55 -17.25
N THR A 238 7.34 22.02 -17.72
CA THR A 238 7.25 22.92 -18.88
C THR A 238 8.01 24.23 -18.62
N CYS A 239 7.83 24.84 -17.45
CA CYS A 239 8.57 26.04 -17.06
C CYS A 239 10.08 25.78 -17.00
N THR A 240 10.50 24.63 -16.46
CA THR A 240 11.92 24.24 -16.37
C THR A 240 12.55 24.08 -17.75
N LEU A 241 11.84 23.41 -18.67
CA LEU A 241 12.31 23.22 -20.04
C LEU A 241 12.41 24.55 -20.79
N GLN A 242 11.41 25.43 -20.66
CA GLN A 242 11.43 26.77 -21.26
C GLN A 242 12.59 27.62 -20.74
N ALA A 243 12.82 27.62 -19.42
CA ALA A 243 13.94 28.33 -18.80
C ALA A 243 15.30 27.80 -19.31
N SER A 244 15.43 26.49 -19.48
CA SER A 244 16.66 25.88 -20.00
C SER A 244 16.91 26.21 -21.49
N ALA A 245 15.85 26.41 -22.28
CA ALA A 245 15.96 26.78 -23.68
C ALA A 245 16.35 28.27 -23.88
N GLY A 246 15.91 29.16 -22.98
CA GLY A 246 16.23 30.60 -23.02
C GLY A 246 17.67 30.96 -22.63
N GLY A 247 18.44 30.01 -22.07
CA GLY A 247 19.83 30.23 -21.64
C GLY A 247 20.91 30.06 -22.72
N ARG A 248 20.55 29.64 -23.94
CA ARG A 248 21.47 29.66 -25.09
C ARG A 248 21.26 30.93 -25.90
N GLN A 249 22.05 31.96 -25.64
CA GLN A 249 22.37 32.91 -26.70
C GLN A 249 23.00 32.12 -27.86
N PRO A 250 22.52 32.26 -29.10
CA PRO A 250 23.25 31.74 -30.24
C PRO A 250 24.60 32.46 -30.28
N ALA A 251 25.67 31.74 -29.89
CA ALA A 251 27.02 32.16 -30.24
C ALA A 251 27.02 32.36 -31.76
N GLY A 252 27.35 33.59 -32.18
CA GLY A 252 27.23 34.04 -33.55
C GLY A 252 27.76 32.99 -34.53
N VAL A 253 26.94 32.66 -35.52
CA VAL A 253 27.34 31.85 -36.67
C VAL A 253 28.52 32.57 -37.32
N PRO A 254 29.74 31.99 -37.33
CA PRO A 254 30.79 32.49 -38.20
C PRO A 254 30.32 32.26 -39.64
N GLN A 255 30.32 33.31 -40.45
CA GLN A 255 30.14 33.22 -41.90
C GLN A 255 31.10 32.15 -42.45
N LEU A 256 30.55 30.99 -42.82
CA LEU A 256 31.27 29.94 -43.51
C LEU A 256 31.42 30.36 -44.96
N ALA A 257 32.62 30.84 -45.29
CA ALA A 257 33.10 30.92 -46.66
C ALA A 257 33.17 29.51 -47.26
N GLU A 258 32.77 29.42 -48.52
CA GLU A 258 32.81 28.24 -49.36
C GLU A 258 34.20 27.60 -49.41
N ALA A 259 34.30 26.28 -49.19
CA ALA A 259 35.01 25.36 -50.08
C ALA A 259 35.05 23.90 -49.57
N ARG A 260 34.64 23.02 -50.50
CA ARG A 260 35.09 21.62 -50.76
C ARG A 260 34.49 20.43 -49.98
N GLN A 261 34.37 19.38 -50.79
CA GLN A 261 33.66 18.10 -50.68
C GLN A 261 34.48 16.99 -49.96
N PRO A 262 33.93 15.77 -49.77
CA PRO A 262 33.95 15.06 -48.50
C PRO A 262 35.04 13.98 -48.38
N ALA A 263 35.33 13.57 -47.15
CA ALA A 263 35.99 12.30 -46.86
C ALA A 263 35.53 11.76 -45.49
N GLY A 264 35.19 10.47 -45.46
CA GLY A 264 35.50 9.56 -44.36
C GLY A 264 34.46 9.41 -43.25
N ASP A 265 33.87 8.21 -43.18
CA ASP A 265 33.30 7.59 -41.98
C ASP A 265 34.27 7.63 -40.79
N GLU A 266 33.73 7.78 -39.57
CA GLU A 266 33.90 6.89 -38.40
C GLU A 266 33.52 7.60 -37.08
N ASP A 267 33.09 6.79 -36.10
CA ASP A 267 32.96 7.08 -34.66
C ASP A 267 31.67 7.71 -34.11
N LEU A 268 30.66 6.84 -34.02
CA LEU A 268 29.47 6.96 -33.17
C LEU A 268 29.59 6.04 -31.94
N GLU A 269 30.56 6.27 -31.05
CA GLU A 269 30.65 5.47 -29.81
C GLU A 269 31.34 6.17 -28.61
N ALA A 270 30.79 7.31 -28.14
CA ALA A 270 31.29 7.97 -26.93
C ALA A 270 30.21 8.47 -25.96
N GLY A 271 28.94 8.08 -26.15
CA GLY A 271 27.80 8.57 -25.33
C GLY A 271 27.36 7.69 -24.15
N GLN A 272 27.83 6.44 -24.04
CA GLN A 272 27.22 5.46 -23.12
C GLN A 272 28.02 5.10 -21.86
N LYS A 273 29.23 5.66 -21.64
CA LYS A 273 30.08 5.29 -20.50
C LYS A 273 29.98 6.19 -19.25
N SER A 274 29.12 7.21 -19.25
CA SER A 274 28.99 8.15 -18.11
C SER A 274 27.95 7.72 -17.06
N ILE A 275 26.96 6.88 -17.41
CA ILE A 275 25.85 6.52 -16.50
C ILE A 275 26.21 5.30 -15.62
N ALA A 276 27.15 4.44 -16.06
CA ALA A 276 27.52 3.22 -15.34
C ALA A 276 28.36 3.45 -14.06
N LYS A 277 28.98 4.64 -13.89
CA LYS A 277 29.84 4.92 -12.71
C LYS A 277 29.08 5.44 -11.49
N SER A 278 27.83 5.90 -11.63
CA SER A 278 27.03 6.38 -10.50
C SER A 278 26.21 5.29 -9.80
N VAL A 279 26.04 4.12 -10.44
CA VAL A 279 25.20 3.02 -9.94
C VAL A 279 25.96 2.03 -9.05
N LEU A 280 27.30 2.01 -9.11
CA LEU A 280 28.14 1.07 -8.34
C LEU A 280 28.65 1.60 -6.98
N ARG A 281 28.22 2.79 -6.54
CA ARG A 281 28.67 3.40 -5.27
C ARG A 281 27.72 3.24 -4.07
N LEU A 282 26.72 2.36 -4.16
CA LEU A 282 25.74 2.10 -3.09
C LEU A 282 25.81 0.69 -2.47
N GLN A 283 26.97 0.02 -2.51
CA GLN A 283 27.11 -1.37 -2.04
C GLN A 283 28.01 -1.62 -0.83
N ARG A 284 28.31 -0.63 0.00
CA ARG A 284 28.84 -0.91 1.35
C ARG A 284 28.23 0.03 2.38
N PHE A 285 27.27 -0.50 3.14
CA PHE A 285 26.82 0.11 4.40
C PHE A 285 27.18 -0.86 5.51
N GLU A 286 28.26 -0.56 6.23
CA GLU A 286 28.65 -1.26 7.45
C GLU A 286 27.72 -0.82 8.60
N TRP A 287 27.30 -1.79 9.42
CA TRP A 287 26.34 -1.57 10.51
C TRP A 287 27.05 -1.07 11.78
N PRO A 288 26.58 0.01 12.44
CA PRO A 288 27.01 0.31 13.79
C PRO A 288 26.32 -0.67 14.76
N GLN A 289 27.11 -1.34 15.59
CA GLN A 289 26.57 -2.15 16.67
C GLN A 289 25.93 -1.27 17.73
N GLY A 290 24.68 -1.57 18.10
CA GLY A 290 23.99 -0.99 19.24
C GLY A 290 22.75 -0.18 18.86
N GLY A 291 21.57 -0.79 18.96
CA GLY A 291 20.29 -0.09 18.84
C GLY A 291 19.11 -1.04 18.71
N HIS A 292 18.19 -0.99 19.67
CA HIS A 292 17.08 -1.91 19.92
C HIS A 292 16.32 -2.44 18.67
N ILE A 293 16.10 -3.75 18.71
CA ILE A 293 15.38 -4.63 17.77
C ILE A 293 13.88 -4.27 17.76
N ARG A 294 13.47 -3.20 17.09
CA ARG A 294 12.04 -2.80 17.09
C ARG A 294 11.38 -2.67 15.71
N LEU A 295 12.11 -2.77 14.60
CA LEU A 295 11.48 -2.94 13.27
C LEU A 295 12.34 -3.64 12.21
N ALA A 296 13.48 -4.21 12.62
CA ALA A 296 14.32 -5.02 11.73
C ALA A 296 13.58 -6.28 11.21
N MET A 297 12.46 -6.68 11.83
CA MET A 297 11.82 -7.98 11.60
C MET A 297 10.67 -7.99 10.61
N VAL A 298 9.88 -6.91 10.45
CA VAL A 298 9.03 -6.76 9.24
C VAL A 298 9.95 -6.78 8.02
N TRP A 299 11.13 -6.17 8.15
CA TRP A 299 12.17 -6.23 7.14
C TRP A 299 12.89 -7.58 7.04
N ALA A 300 13.07 -8.35 8.11
CA ALA A 300 13.66 -9.70 8.03
C ALA A 300 12.73 -10.67 7.29
N VAL A 301 11.43 -10.66 7.59
CA VAL A 301 10.43 -11.45 6.84
C VAL A 301 10.36 -10.98 5.38
N VAL A 302 10.43 -9.67 5.12
CA VAL A 302 10.45 -9.10 3.76
C VAL A 302 11.78 -9.37 3.03
N LEU A 303 12.93 -9.34 3.68
CA LEU A 303 14.25 -9.63 3.09
C LEU A 303 14.40 -11.14 2.81
N SER A 304 13.90 -12.02 3.67
CA SER A 304 13.84 -13.46 3.40
C SER A 304 12.94 -13.78 2.20
N VAL A 305 11.86 -13.03 2.01
CA VAL A 305 10.90 -13.23 0.91
C VAL A 305 11.33 -12.57 -0.40
N VAL A 306 12.06 -11.45 -0.36
CA VAL A 306 12.44 -10.66 -1.56
C VAL A 306 13.90 -10.90 -2.01
N PHE A 307 14.80 -11.33 -1.11
CA PHE A 307 16.25 -11.39 -1.39
C PHE A 307 16.92 -12.78 -1.23
N MET A 308 16.16 -13.87 -1.10
CA MET A 308 16.73 -15.23 -1.27
C MET A 308 16.38 -15.83 -2.65
N PRO A 309 17.20 -15.62 -3.68
CA PRO A 309 17.33 -16.57 -4.78
C PRO A 309 18.37 -17.62 -4.38
N SER A 310 17.93 -18.88 -4.28
CA SER A 310 18.79 -20.07 -4.34
C SER A 310 19.80 -20.28 -3.19
N LEU A 311 19.36 -20.93 -2.11
CA LEU A 311 20.23 -21.72 -1.23
C LEU A 311 19.44 -22.93 -0.69
N VAL A 312 19.00 -23.80 -1.62
CA VAL A 312 18.71 -25.21 -1.34
C VAL A 312 19.20 -26.01 -2.54
N LEU A 313 20.48 -26.37 -2.51
CA LEU A 313 21.05 -27.58 -3.10
C LEU A 313 22.47 -27.70 -2.52
N GLY A 314 22.70 -28.72 -1.70
CA GLY A 314 24.01 -29.04 -1.12
C GLY A 314 23.96 -29.18 0.40
N THR A 315 23.34 -30.24 0.92
CA THR A 315 23.98 -31.53 1.29
C THR A 315 22.89 -32.46 1.79
#